data_AF-A0A1W9VRC9-F1
#
_entry.id   AF-A0A1W9VRC9-F1
#
_cell.length_a   1.000
_cell.length_b   1.000
_cell.length_c   1.000
_cell.angle_alpha   90.00
_cell.angle_beta   90.00
_cell.angle_gamma   90.00
#
_symmetry.space_group_name_H-M   'P 1'
#
loop_
_entity.id
_entity.type
_entity.pdbx_description
1 polymer ?
#
loop_
_entity_poly.entity_id
_entity_poly.type
_entity_poly.pdbx_seq_one_letter_code
_entity_poly.pdbx_strand_id
1 'polypeptide(L)'
;MGGHCKTLISKNAHTELGTIFSFTNKIKELLIDLNIDYTERFIYKNFIDVNYNCTEHMTQNEVKNLINEIEILKELLNKYSESLKSVHFGLIHEDLMIPFSEFIVKYNLRSLGKFITPFSSSFGFGHIDSIQAYYILKIFNLNVINSYLQGDKLLFFNNGTSELITKLGANISDIRYTLEVKNIEVMDNKVKIETPYCTDFFDKVLITTKLPRDVIKDKLYNSLMKKIETNP
;
A
#
# COMPACT_ATOMS: atom_id res chain seq x y z
N MET A 1 11.53 10.49 -10.50
CA MET A 1 10.45 10.54 -9.48
C MET A 1 9.43 9.45 -9.76
N GLY A 2 8.58 9.14 -8.77
CA GLY A 2 7.37 8.33 -8.96
C GLY A 2 7.34 6.98 -8.26
N GLY A 3 8.51 6.39 -7.97
CA GLY A 3 8.57 5.10 -7.29
C GLY A 3 7.74 4.04 -8.02
N HIS A 4 6.78 3.43 -7.32
CA HIS A 4 5.85 2.43 -7.88
C HIS A 4 4.73 3.00 -8.77
N CYS A 5 4.57 4.32 -8.87
CA CYS A 5 3.69 4.95 -9.86
C CYS A 5 4.51 5.22 -11.12
N LYS A 6 4.53 4.24 -12.04
CA LYS A 6 5.41 4.26 -13.20
C LYS A 6 4.75 3.62 -14.43
N THR A 7 4.53 4.45 -15.43
CA THR A 7 4.06 4.10 -16.76
C THR A 7 5.21 4.19 -17.78
N LEU A 8 5.30 3.19 -18.66
CA LEU A 8 6.08 3.23 -19.90
C LEU A 8 5.17 3.52 -21.09
N ILE A 9 5.62 4.37 -22.01
CA ILE A 9 4.89 4.69 -23.24
C ILE A 9 5.67 4.10 -24.41
N SER A 10 5.02 3.24 -25.19
CA SER A 10 5.59 2.65 -26.39
C SER A 10 4.51 2.48 -27.45
N LYS A 11 4.72 3.00 -28.67
CA LYS A 11 3.79 2.87 -29.80
C LYS A 11 2.33 3.19 -29.43
N ASN A 12 2.11 4.28 -28.69
CA ASN A 12 0.80 4.73 -28.17
C ASN A 12 0.13 3.79 -27.15
N ALA A 13 0.85 2.80 -26.62
CA ALA A 13 0.41 1.99 -25.50
C ALA A 13 1.04 2.51 -24.19
N HIS A 14 0.20 2.65 -23.16
CA HIS A 14 0.61 2.94 -21.79
C HIS A 14 0.70 1.60 -21.05
N THR A 15 1.89 1.25 -20.58
CA THR A 15 2.14 0.02 -19.80
C THR A 15 2.55 0.40 -18.39
N GLU A 16 1.78 -0.02 -17.39
CA GLU A 16 2.12 0.17 -15.98
C GLU A 16 3.17 -0.85 -15.52
N LEU A 17 4.21 -0.38 -14.85
CA LEU A 17 5.24 -1.21 -14.21
C LEU A 17 4.97 -1.45 -12.72
N GLY A 18 3.99 -0.75 -12.14
CA GLY A 18 3.69 -0.83 -10.71
C GLY A 18 2.20 -0.67 -10.46
N THR A 19 1.80 0.47 -9.88
CA THR A 19 0.40 0.75 -9.55
C THR A 19 -0.47 0.79 -10.80
N ILE A 20 -1.64 0.13 -10.76
CA ILE A 20 -2.53 0.01 -11.93
C ILE A 20 -3.87 0.73 -11.71
N PHE A 21 -4.48 0.56 -10.53
CA PHE A 21 -5.81 1.09 -10.23
C PHE A 21 -5.94 1.47 -8.74
N SER A 22 -7.05 2.13 -8.38
CA SER A 22 -7.44 2.40 -6.99
C SER A 22 -8.90 2.04 -6.71
N PHE A 23 -9.18 1.71 -5.45
CA PHE A 23 -10.53 1.58 -4.89
C PHE A 23 -11.02 2.86 -4.20
N THR A 24 -10.15 3.85 -4.02
CA THR A 24 -10.39 4.89 -3.02
C THR A 24 -10.95 6.18 -3.64
N ASN A 25 -12.04 6.69 -3.07
CA ASN A 25 -12.60 7.99 -3.44
C ASN A 25 -11.60 9.14 -3.23
N LYS A 26 -10.69 9.02 -2.26
CA LYS A 26 -9.63 10.01 -2.02
C LYS A 26 -8.69 10.17 -3.21
N ILE A 27 -8.34 9.07 -3.88
CA ILE A 27 -7.52 9.15 -5.10
C ILE A 27 -8.35 9.77 -6.22
N LYS A 28 -9.64 9.44 -6.35
CA LYS A 28 -10.53 10.08 -7.33
C LYS A 28 -10.61 11.60 -7.15
N GLU A 29 -10.80 12.07 -5.92
CA GLU A 29 -10.78 13.50 -5.57
C GLU A 29 -9.46 14.14 -5.98
N LEU A 30 -8.33 13.51 -5.65
CA LEU A 30 -7.00 14.00 -6.04
C LEU A 30 -6.82 14.09 -7.57
N LEU A 31 -7.36 13.14 -8.34
CA LEU A 31 -7.30 13.20 -9.80
C LEU A 31 -8.12 14.36 -10.36
N ILE A 32 -9.29 14.64 -9.78
CA ILE A 32 -10.11 15.79 -10.15
C ILE A 32 -9.37 17.09 -9.85
N ASP A 33 -8.79 17.22 -8.65
CA ASP A 33 -8.05 18.41 -8.22
C ASP A 33 -6.83 18.70 -9.11
N LEU A 34 -6.16 17.66 -9.58
CA LEU A 34 -4.99 17.77 -10.47
C LEU A 34 -5.35 17.86 -11.96
N ASN A 35 -6.66 17.83 -12.28
CA ASN A 35 -7.19 17.77 -13.64
C ASN A 35 -6.53 16.64 -14.46
N ILE A 36 -6.59 15.42 -13.92
CA ILE A 36 -6.10 14.18 -14.52
C ILE A 36 -7.28 13.34 -14.97
N ASP A 37 -7.25 12.92 -16.23
CA ASP A 37 -8.29 12.07 -16.79
C ASP A 37 -8.25 10.65 -16.22
N TYR A 38 -9.42 10.16 -15.83
CA TYR A 38 -9.59 8.82 -15.29
C TYR A 38 -10.78 8.11 -15.92
N THR A 39 -10.85 6.79 -15.72
CA THR A 39 -12.01 5.99 -16.08
C THR A 39 -12.35 5.01 -14.96
N GLU A 40 -13.64 4.74 -14.80
CA GLU A 40 -14.15 3.73 -13.88
C GLU A 40 -14.63 2.52 -14.68
N ARG A 41 -13.99 1.36 -14.48
CA ARG A 41 -14.25 0.15 -15.28
C ARG A 41 -14.40 -1.08 -14.40
N PHE A 42 -15.27 -2.00 -14.81
CA PHE A 42 -15.34 -3.32 -14.21
C PHE A 42 -14.10 -4.12 -14.57
N ILE A 43 -13.60 -4.90 -13.61
CA ILE A 43 -12.55 -5.90 -13.87
C ILE A 43 -13.15 -7.30 -13.84
N TYR A 44 -12.80 -8.09 -14.84
CA TYR A 44 -13.11 -9.51 -14.87
C TYR A 44 -11.91 -10.27 -14.35
N LYS A 45 -12.16 -11.20 -13.42
CA LYS A 45 -11.13 -11.99 -12.76
C LYS A 45 -11.33 -13.45 -13.13
N ASN A 46 -10.26 -14.08 -13.59
CA ASN A 46 -10.23 -15.52 -13.79
C ASN A 46 -9.30 -16.13 -12.73
N PHE A 47 -9.76 -17.20 -12.09
CA PHE A 47 -8.98 -17.93 -11.11
C PHE A 47 -8.51 -19.24 -11.73
N ILE A 48 -7.26 -19.59 -11.46
CA ILE A 48 -6.60 -20.73 -12.07
C ILE A 48 -5.94 -21.53 -10.94
N ASP A 49 -6.08 -22.85 -10.97
CA ASP A 49 -5.43 -23.75 -10.02
C ASP A 49 -3.95 -23.99 -10.34
N VAL A 50 -3.27 -24.77 -9.49
CA VAL A 50 -1.85 -25.12 -9.68
C VAL A 50 -1.56 -25.96 -10.94
N ASN A 51 -2.61 -26.52 -11.56
CA ASN A 51 -2.54 -27.32 -12.77
C ASN A 51 -3.00 -26.54 -14.02
N TYR A 52 -3.12 -25.21 -13.92
CA TYR A 52 -3.57 -24.31 -14.98
C TYR A 52 -5.02 -24.47 -15.42
N ASN A 53 -5.87 -25.09 -14.60
CA ASN A 53 -7.31 -25.20 -14.88
C ASN A 53 -8.07 -24.00 -14.33
N CYS A 54 -9.04 -23.52 -15.11
CA CYS A 54 -10.00 -22.53 -14.62
C CYS A 54 -10.78 -23.09 -13.42
N THR A 55 -10.85 -22.31 -12.36
CA THR A 55 -11.58 -22.65 -11.14
C THR A 55 -12.40 -21.45 -10.65
N GLU A 56 -13.33 -21.71 -9.74
CA GLU A 56 -14.01 -20.66 -9.00
C GLU A 56 -13.10 -20.16 -7.87
N HIS A 57 -13.19 -18.86 -7.55
CA HIS A 57 -12.50 -18.33 -6.36
C HIS A 57 -13.07 -18.93 -5.08
N MET A 58 -14.39 -18.94 -4.99
CA MET A 58 -15.14 -19.39 -3.83
C MET A 58 -16.42 -20.06 -4.30
N THR A 59 -16.75 -21.17 -3.67
CA THR A 59 -18.03 -21.85 -3.86
C THR A 59 -19.18 -21.01 -3.28
N GLN A 60 -20.41 -21.27 -3.74
CA GLN A 60 -21.60 -20.58 -3.22
C GLN A 60 -21.75 -20.67 -1.69
N ASN A 61 -21.37 -21.81 -1.09
CA ASN A 61 -21.42 -21.99 0.36
C ASN A 61 -20.37 -21.13 1.08
N GLU A 62 -19.17 -21.02 0.52
CA GLU A 62 -18.11 -20.17 1.07
C GLU A 62 -18.45 -18.69 0.99
N VAL A 63 -19.15 -18.26 -0.07
CA VAL A 63 -19.66 -16.88 -0.20
C VAL A 63 -20.71 -16.58 0.88
N LYS A 64 -21.63 -17.51 1.15
CA LYS A 64 -22.59 -17.34 2.26
C LYS A 64 -21.89 -17.22 3.60
N ASN A 65 -20.88 -18.04 3.84
CA ASN A 65 -20.06 -17.95 5.05
C ASN A 65 -19.30 -16.62 5.12
N LEU A 66 -18.76 -16.13 4.00
CA LEU A 66 -18.07 -14.84 3.95
C LEU A 66 -18.99 -13.68 4.34
N ILE A 67 -20.23 -13.67 3.86
CA ILE A 67 -21.22 -12.64 4.21
C ILE A 67 -21.47 -12.64 5.73
N ASN A 68 -21.59 -13.82 6.35
CA ASN A 68 -21.75 -13.93 7.80
C ASN A 68 -20.48 -13.46 8.55
N GLU A 69 -19.30 -13.84 8.06
CA GLU A 69 -18.02 -13.45 8.64
C GLU A 69 -17.77 -11.93 8.53
N ILE A 70 -18.35 -11.23 7.56
CA ILE A 70 -18.23 -9.76 7.42
C ILE A 70 -18.87 -9.01 8.57
N GLU A 71 -20.01 -9.48 9.11
CA GLU A 71 -20.62 -8.85 10.29
C GLU A 71 -19.74 -9.03 11.53
N ILE A 72 -19.15 -10.22 11.71
CA ILE A 72 -18.16 -10.48 12.77
C ILE A 72 -16.95 -9.56 12.59
N LEU A 73 -16.43 -9.48 11.37
CA LEU A 73 -15.29 -8.61 11.04
C LEU A 73 -15.62 -7.15 11.39
N LYS A 74 -16.81 -6.66 11.09
CA LYS A 74 -17.24 -5.30 11.38
C LYS A 74 -17.23 -4.98 12.87
N GLU A 75 -17.71 -5.89 13.71
CA GLU A 75 -17.61 -5.73 15.17
C GLU A 75 -16.14 -5.68 15.63
N LEU A 76 -15.29 -6.56 15.09
CA LEU A 76 -13.87 -6.60 15.40
C LEU A 76 -13.13 -5.33 14.96
N LEU A 77 -13.35 -4.85 13.73
CA LEU A 77 -12.69 -3.62 13.25
C LEU A 77 -13.17 -2.39 14.02
N ASN A 78 -14.40 -2.38 14.54
CA ASN A 78 -14.87 -1.33 15.44
C ASN A 78 -14.14 -1.38 16.79
N LYS A 79 -13.96 -2.57 17.37
CA LYS A 79 -13.14 -2.78 18.57
C LYS A 79 -11.70 -2.27 18.38
N TYR A 80 -11.13 -2.46 17.19
CA TYR A 80 -9.77 -2.01 16.87
C TYR A 80 -9.70 -0.68 16.11
N SER A 81 -10.78 0.11 16.15
CA SER A 81 -10.91 1.28 15.28
C SER A 81 -9.86 2.36 15.54
N GLU A 82 -9.39 2.51 16.79
CA GLU A 82 -8.30 3.43 17.13
C GLU A 82 -7.00 3.07 16.40
N SER A 83 -6.58 1.80 16.47
CA SER A 83 -5.39 1.32 15.77
C SER A 83 -5.57 1.39 14.25
N LEU A 84 -6.74 1.01 13.72
CA LEU A 84 -6.97 0.91 12.27
C LEU A 84 -7.29 2.23 11.58
N LYS A 85 -7.77 3.25 12.27
CA LYS A 85 -8.03 4.58 11.67
C LYS A 85 -6.86 5.54 11.86
N SER A 86 -5.99 5.30 12.84
CA SER A 86 -4.80 6.13 13.05
C SER A 86 -3.90 6.15 11.82
N VAL A 87 -3.41 7.34 11.46
CA VAL A 87 -2.36 7.53 10.45
C VAL A 87 -0.99 7.20 11.04
N HIS A 88 -0.86 7.26 12.37
CA HIS A 88 0.36 6.95 13.09
C HIS A 88 0.42 5.46 13.45
N PHE A 89 1.61 4.86 13.29
CA PHE A 89 1.93 3.53 13.79
C PHE A 89 2.19 3.55 15.30
N GLY A 90 1.25 4.13 16.06
CA GLY A 90 1.29 4.17 17.52
C GLY A 90 1.07 2.78 18.12
N LEU A 91 0.42 2.71 19.28
CA LEU A 91 0.07 1.42 19.87
C LEU A 91 -0.90 0.65 18.96
N ILE A 92 -0.45 -0.46 18.40
CA ILE A 92 -1.26 -1.40 17.63
C ILE A 92 -1.73 -2.49 18.60
N HIS A 93 -3.03 -2.78 18.61
CA HIS A 93 -3.58 -3.85 19.44
C HIS A 93 -2.89 -5.19 19.14
N GLU A 94 -2.55 -5.98 20.16
CA GLU A 94 -1.78 -7.22 20.04
C GLU A 94 -2.38 -8.22 19.04
N ASP A 95 -3.71 -8.34 19.02
CA ASP A 95 -4.43 -9.17 18.04
C ASP A 95 -4.21 -8.78 16.59
N LEU A 96 -3.82 -7.54 16.30
CA LEU A 96 -3.49 -7.12 14.94
C LEU A 96 -2.01 -7.34 14.61
N MET A 97 -1.18 -7.68 15.61
CA MET A 97 0.26 -7.89 15.44
C MET A 97 0.63 -9.34 15.11
N ILE A 98 -0.30 -10.29 15.26
CA ILE A 98 -0.11 -11.68 14.83
C ILE A 98 -0.29 -11.82 13.30
N PRO A 99 0.26 -12.88 12.68
CA PRO A 99 0.01 -13.19 11.27
C PRO A 99 -1.48 -13.23 10.94
N PHE A 100 -1.84 -12.80 9.73
CA PHE A 100 -3.25 -12.76 9.31
C PHE A 100 -3.89 -14.15 9.30
N SER A 101 -3.14 -15.20 8.98
CA SER A 101 -3.65 -16.58 9.05
C SER A 101 -3.99 -17.03 10.47
N GLU A 102 -3.22 -16.61 11.47
CA GLU A 102 -3.55 -16.86 12.88
C GLU A 102 -4.78 -16.05 13.32
N PHE A 103 -4.88 -14.79 12.86
CA PHE A 103 -6.02 -13.92 13.14
C PHE A 103 -7.34 -14.52 12.64
N ILE A 104 -7.39 -15.00 11.40
CA ILE A 104 -8.60 -15.61 10.85
C ILE A 104 -8.98 -16.92 11.56
N VAL A 105 -8.01 -17.68 12.06
CA VAL A 105 -8.30 -18.90 12.85
C VAL A 105 -8.86 -18.52 14.21
N LYS A 106 -8.23 -17.55 14.89
CA LYS A 106 -8.65 -17.05 16.21
C LYS A 106 -10.09 -16.56 16.21
N TYR A 107 -10.51 -15.88 15.16
CA TYR A 107 -11.84 -15.27 15.04
C TYR A 107 -12.83 -16.05 14.17
N ASN A 108 -12.46 -17.25 13.71
CA ASN A 108 -13.28 -18.10 12.84
C ASN A 108 -13.72 -17.40 11.54
N LEU A 109 -12.78 -16.72 10.88
CA LEU A 109 -12.98 -15.95 9.63
C LEU A 109 -12.35 -16.67 8.42
N ARG A 110 -12.61 -17.98 8.28
CA ARG A 110 -11.90 -18.81 7.29
C ARG A 110 -12.26 -18.45 5.85
N SER A 111 -13.53 -18.13 5.58
CA SER A 111 -13.95 -17.68 4.24
C SER A 111 -13.32 -16.35 3.87
N LEU A 112 -13.16 -15.42 4.82
CA LEU A 112 -12.44 -14.16 4.64
C LEU A 112 -10.97 -14.40 4.28
N GLY A 113 -10.33 -15.34 4.97
CA GLY A 113 -8.97 -15.78 4.63
C GLY A 113 -8.84 -16.24 3.18
N LYS A 114 -9.72 -17.14 2.74
CA LYS A 114 -9.76 -17.63 1.34
C LYS A 114 -10.05 -16.51 0.34
N PHE A 115 -10.91 -15.57 0.71
CA PHE A 115 -11.22 -14.41 -0.12
C PHE A 115 -10.00 -13.51 -0.34
N ILE A 116 -9.29 -13.15 0.73
CA ILE A 116 -8.19 -12.18 0.68
C ILE A 116 -6.89 -12.76 0.10
N THR A 117 -6.59 -14.03 0.41
CA THR A 117 -5.27 -14.62 0.13
C THR A 117 -4.81 -14.47 -1.32
N PRO A 118 -5.64 -14.78 -2.35
CA PRO A 118 -5.20 -14.63 -3.74
C PRO A 118 -4.87 -13.19 -4.11
N PHE A 119 -5.59 -12.21 -3.57
CA PHE A 119 -5.33 -10.79 -3.83
C PHE A 119 -4.06 -10.30 -3.12
N SER A 120 -3.84 -10.71 -1.86
CA SER A 120 -2.62 -10.37 -1.12
C SER A 120 -1.37 -10.82 -1.88
N SER A 121 -1.33 -12.08 -2.30
CA SER A 121 -0.18 -12.63 -3.01
C SER A 121 -0.02 -12.05 -4.42
N SER A 122 -1.10 -11.96 -5.20
CA SER A 122 -1.02 -11.47 -6.59
C SER A 122 -0.69 -9.98 -6.71
N PHE A 123 -1.04 -9.17 -5.72
CA PHE A 123 -0.65 -7.75 -5.69
C PHE A 123 0.74 -7.52 -5.07
N GLY A 124 1.44 -8.59 -4.65
CA GLY A 124 2.78 -8.49 -4.08
C GLY A 124 2.82 -8.04 -2.62
N PHE A 125 1.70 -8.10 -1.89
CA PHE A 125 1.67 -7.76 -0.45
C PHE A 125 2.24 -8.88 0.44
N GLY A 126 2.47 -10.07 -0.13
CA GLY A 126 3.07 -11.20 0.58
C GLY A 126 2.07 -12.25 1.06
N HIS A 127 2.60 -13.27 1.73
CA HIS A 127 1.84 -14.43 2.20
C HIS A 127 1.16 -14.15 3.54
N ILE A 128 -0.10 -14.58 3.70
CA ILE A 128 -0.90 -14.29 4.90
C ILE A 128 -0.35 -14.93 6.19
N ASP A 129 0.54 -15.93 6.06
CA ASP A 129 1.21 -16.58 7.21
C ASP A 129 2.38 -15.77 7.77
N SER A 130 2.91 -14.79 7.03
CA SER A 130 4.03 -13.97 7.48
C SER A 130 3.63 -12.52 7.72
N ILE A 131 2.58 -12.03 7.05
CA ILE A 131 2.14 -10.64 7.18
C ILE A 131 1.18 -10.47 8.35
N GLN A 132 1.44 -9.46 9.19
CA GLN A 132 0.59 -9.13 10.32
C GLN A 132 -0.82 -8.71 9.87
N ALA A 133 -1.83 -9.11 10.64
CA ALA A 133 -3.23 -8.80 10.37
C ALA A 133 -3.49 -7.28 10.23
N TYR A 134 -2.76 -6.45 10.97
CA TYR A 134 -2.80 -4.99 10.88
C TYR A 134 -2.64 -4.47 9.44
N TYR A 135 -1.60 -4.92 8.73
CA TYR A 135 -1.32 -4.43 7.37
C TYR A 135 -2.37 -4.93 6.37
N ILE A 136 -2.75 -6.21 6.47
CA ILE A 136 -3.79 -6.79 5.61
C ILE A 136 -5.11 -6.05 5.79
N LEU A 137 -5.56 -5.81 7.03
CA LEU A 137 -6.86 -5.17 7.32
C LEU A 137 -6.85 -3.65 7.08
N LYS A 138 -5.68 -3.00 7.03
CA LYS A 138 -5.56 -1.62 6.55
C LYS A 138 -5.85 -1.53 5.04
N ILE A 139 -5.33 -2.49 4.27
CA ILE A 139 -5.51 -2.56 2.81
C ILE A 139 -6.92 -3.10 2.48
N PHE A 140 -7.22 -4.31 2.93
CA PHE A 140 -8.49 -5.00 2.78
C PHE A 140 -9.43 -4.66 3.95
N ASN A 141 -9.70 -3.37 4.12
CA ASN A 141 -10.72 -2.91 5.06
C ASN A 141 -12.13 -3.24 4.52
N LEU A 142 -13.16 -3.06 5.36
CA LEU A 142 -14.55 -3.36 5.00
C LEU A 142 -15.00 -2.70 3.69
N ASN A 143 -14.59 -1.46 3.42
CA ASN A 143 -15.01 -0.77 2.20
C ASN A 143 -14.42 -1.49 0.98
N VAL A 144 -13.13 -1.84 1.02
CA VAL A 144 -12.47 -2.56 -0.07
C VAL A 144 -13.06 -3.96 -0.26
N ILE A 145 -13.32 -4.69 0.83
CA ILE A 145 -13.97 -6.02 0.78
C ILE A 145 -15.35 -5.92 0.13
N ASN A 146 -16.17 -4.97 0.59
CA ASN A 146 -17.52 -4.78 0.06
C ASN A 146 -17.51 -4.37 -1.41
N SER A 147 -16.61 -3.47 -1.82
CA SER A 147 -16.46 -3.08 -3.22
C SER A 147 -16.12 -4.27 -4.12
N TYR A 148 -15.30 -5.20 -3.63
CA TYR A 148 -15.03 -6.43 -4.37
C TYR A 148 -16.24 -7.37 -4.46
N LEU A 149 -17.04 -7.50 -3.40
CA LEU A 149 -18.21 -8.36 -3.39
C LEU A 149 -19.35 -7.81 -4.24
N GLN A 150 -19.50 -6.49 -4.28
CA GLN A 150 -20.49 -5.80 -5.12
C GLN A 150 -20.06 -5.70 -6.59
N GLY A 151 -18.78 -5.97 -6.87
CA GLY A 151 -18.21 -5.84 -8.20
C GLY A 151 -18.10 -4.38 -8.62
N ASP A 152 -17.75 -3.49 -7.70
CA ASP A 152 -17.60 -2.06 -7.99
C ASP A 152 -16.57 -1.81 -9.10
N LYS A 153 -16.79 -0.71 -9.83
CA LYS A 153 -15.84 -0.24 -10.84
C LYS A 153 -14.55 0.22 -10.17
N LEU A 154 -13.42 -0.12 -10.78
CA LEU A 154 -12.11 0.36 -10.34
C LEU A 154 -11.72 1.62 -11.08
N LEU A 155 -11.00 2.49 -10.37
CA LEU A 155 -10.46 3.73 -10.91
C LEU A 155 -9.14 3.47 -11.63
N PHE A 156 -9.10 3.76 -12.93
CA PHE A 156 -7.91 3.68 -13.79
C PHE A 156 -7.49 5.07 -14.28
N PHE A 157 -6.18 5.23 -14.48
CA PHE A 157 -5.54 6.47 -14.95
C PHE A 157 -5.41 6.40 -16.47
N ASN A 158 -6.01 7.35 -17.20
CA ASN A 158 -6.11 7.21 -18.66
C ASN A 158 -4.75 7.29 -19.37
N ASN A 159 -3.84 8.16 -18.90
CA ASN A 159 -2.47 8.25 -19.42
C ASN A 159 -1.44 7.57 -18.50
N GLY A 160 -1.93 6.76 -17.57
CA GLY A 160 -1.13 6.00 -16.62
C GLY A 160 -0.69 6.75 -15.37
N THR A 161 -0.20 6.00 -14.38
CA THR A 161 0.12 6.51 -13.04
C THR A 161 1.30 7.49 -12.99
N SER A 162 2.19 7.49 -14.00
CA SER A 162 3.25 8.50 -14.13
C SER A 162 2.69 9.93 -14.24
N GLU A 163 1.48 10.11 -14.79
CA GLU A 163 0.87 11.44 -14.94
C GLU A 163 0.60 12.09 -13.58
N LEU A 164 0.10 11.29 -12.61
CA LEU A 164 -0.12 11.75 -11.23
C LEU A 164 1.14 12.34 -10.63
N ILE A 165 2.26 11.63 -10.76
CA ILE A 165 3.55 12.06 -10.22
C ILE A 165 4.04 13.34 -10.92
N THR A 166 3.85 13.43 -12.23
CA THR A 166 4.24 14.61 -13.01
C THR A 166 3.45 15.84 -12.54
N LYS A 167 2.14 15.71 -12.35
CA LYS A 167 1.27 16.80 -11.89
C LYS A 167 1.60 17.23 -10.46
N LEU A 168 1.80 16.28 -9.55
CA LEU A 168 2.22 16.57 -8.17
C LEU A 168 3.59 17.28 -8.12
N GLY A 169 4.51 16.91 -9.01
CA GLY A 169 5.84 17.50 -9.10
C GLY A 169 5.89 18.86 -9.79
N ALA A 170 4.87 19.24 -10.56
CA ALA A 170 4.91 20.41 -11.44
C ALA A 170 5.15 21.74 -10.71
N ASN A 171 4.69 21.84 -9.45
CA ASN A 171 4.80 23.05 -8.64
C ASN A 171 5.93 22.99 -7.58
N ILE A 172 6.77 21.96 -7.62
CA ILE A 172 7.91 21.85 -6.69
C ILE A 172 9.13 22.53 -7.32
N SER A 173 9.62 23.58 -6.68
CA SER A 173 10.69 24.43 -7.20
C SER A 173 12.09 23.83 -7.11
N ASP A 174 12.34 22.91 -6.16
CA ASP A 174 13.64 22.28 -5.94
C ASP A 174 13.49 20.75 -5.87
N ILE A 175 13.70 20.10 -7.01
CA ILE A 175 13.74 18.63 -7.12
C ILE A 175 15.13 18.24 -7.61
N ARG A 176 15.89 17.57 -6.75
CA ARG A 176 17.26 17.14 -7.06
C ARG A 176 17.27 15.65 -7.40
N TYR A 177 17.58 15.34 -8.66
CA TYR A 177 17.72 13.96 -9.14
C TYR A 177 19.14 13.46 -8.94
N THR A 178 19.30 12.13 -8.86
CA THR A 178 20.63 11.47 -8.77
C THR A 178 21.50 11.94 -7.60
N LEU A 179 20.88 12.57 -6.59
CA LEU A 179 21.54 13.11 -5.43
C LEU A 179 21.38 12.13 -4.27
N GLU A 180 22.32 11.20 -4.16
CA GLU A 180 22.33 10.24 -3.06
C GLU A 180 22.65 10.94 -1.73
N VAL A 181 21.81 10.72 -0.73
CA VAL A 181 22.06 11.20 0.63
C VAL A 181 23.01 10.23 1.33
N LYS A 182 24.18 10.73 1.74
CA LYS A 182 25.26 9.95 2.38
C LYS A 182 25.25 10.06 3.89
N ASN A 183 24.82 11.20 4.42
CA ASN A 183 24.77 11.45 5.85
C ASN A 183 23.55 12.29 6.22
N ILE A 184 22.91 11.94 7.33
CA ILE A 184 21.86 12.68 8.00
C ILE A 184 22.22 12.72 9.49
N GLU A 185 22.59 13.92 9.96
CA GLU A 185 23.07 14.13 11.32
C GLU A 185 22.38 15.34 11.95
N VAL A 186 21.88 15.18 13.18
CA VAL A 186 21.36 16.31 13.94
C VAL A 186 22.54 17.04 14.58
N MET A 187 22.72 18.30 14.24
CA MET A 187 23.74 19.19 14.79
C MET A 187 23.06 20.41 15.39
N ASP A 188 23.23 20.60 16.70
CA ASP A 188 22.54 21.63 17.48
C ASP A 188 21.01 21.56 17.28
N ASN A 189 20.42 22.55 16.61
CA ASN A 189 18.99 22.65 16.31
C ASN A 189 18.67 22.48 14.82
N LYS A 190 19.60 21.93 14.03
CA LYS A 190 19.45 21.68 12.60
C LYS A 190 19.80 20.25 12.25
N VAL A 191 19.40 19.84 11.05
CA VAL A 191 19.77 18.58 10.43
C VAL A 191 20.73 18.86 9.29
N LYS A 192 21.96 18.39 9.45
CA LYS A 192 22.98 18.39 8.42
C LYS A 192 22.73 17.24 7.46
N ILE A 193 22.70 17.56 6.16
CA ILE A 193 22.55 16.59 5.07
C ILE A 193 23.77 16.68 4.18
N GLU A 194 24.46 15.55 4.03
CA GLU A 194 25.60 15.45 3.12
C GLU A 194 25.26 14.57 1.93
N THR A 195 25.70 15.04 0.77
CA THR A 195 25.64 14.35 -0.51
C THR A 195 27.06 14.34 -1.11
N PRO A 196 27.31 13.62 -2.22
CA PRO A 196 28.63 13.65 -2.87
C PRO A 196 29.10 15.04 -3.30
N TYR A 197 28.17 16.00 -3.44
CA TYR A 197 28.45 17.31 -4.04
C TYR A 197 28.26 18.49 -3.09
N CYS A 198 27.47 18.34 -2.02
CA CYS A 198 27.18 19.44 -1.11
C CYS A 198 26.92 18.97 0.32
N THR A 199 27.01 19.95 1.23
CA THR A 199 26.54 19.85 2.61
C THR A 199 25.54 20.98 2.83
N ASP A 200 24.30 20.63 3.16
CA ASP A 200 23.21 21.56 3.40
C ASP A 200 22.65 21.37 4.82
N PHE A 201 22.05 22.43 5.39
CA PHE A 201 21.45 22.40 6.73
C PHE A 201 19.97 22.76 6.68
N PHE A 202 19.13 21.93 7.28
CA PHE A 202 17.67 22.10 7.31
C PHE A 202 17.16 22.12 8.75
N ASP A 203 16.00 22.71 8.99
CA ASP A 203 15.39 22.67 10.32
C ASP A 203 14.79 21.29 10.61
N LYS A 204 14.30 20.59 9.57
CA LYS A 204 13.66 19.27 9.65
C LYS A 204 13.90 18.48 8.38
N VAL A 205 13.77 17.15 8.49
CA VAL A 205 13.86 16.22 7.35
C VAL A 205 12.70 15.23 7.41
N LEU A 206 12.05 15.04 6.27
CA LEU A 206 11.02 14.02 6.07
C LEU A 206 11.60 12.90 5.20
N ILE A 207 11.58 11.68 5.73
CA ILE A 207 12.10 10.50 5.04
C ILE A 207 10.90 9.65 4.60
N THR A 208 10.69 9.52 3.30
CA THR A 208 9.57 8.77 2.72
C THR A 208 10.02 7.51 1.97
N THR A 209 11.29 7.13 2.11
CA THR A 209 11.89 5.98 1.45
C THR A 209 12.88 5.29 2.37
N LYS A 210 13.18 4.02 2.09
CA LYS A 210 14.29 3.34 2.75
C LYS A 210 15.60 4.00 2.34
N LEU A 211 16.45 4.28 3.33
CA LEU A 211 17.80 4.78 3.13
C LEU A 211 18.83 3.66 3.35
N PRO A 212 20.03 3.76 2.75
CA PRO A 212 21.14 2.88 3.07
C PRO A 212 21.46 2.87 4.57
N ARG A 213 22.09 1.78 5.02
CA ARG A 213 22.47 1.62 6.43
C ARG A 213 23.42 2.74 6.85
N ASP A 214 23.26 3.20 8.08
CA ASP A 214 24.17 4.15 8.75
C ASP A 214 24.27 5.54 8.08
N VAL A 215 23.38 5.83 7.13
CA VAL A 215 23.13 7.19 6.59
C VAL A 215 22.57 8.09 7.68
N ILE A 216 21.62 7.59 8.48
CA ILE A 216 21.09 8.31 9.64
C ILE A 216 22.01 8.05 10.84
N LYS A 217 22.57 9.11 11.44
CA LYS A 217 23.48 9.00 12.60
C LYS A 217 22.78 8.85 13.94
N ASP A 218 21.53 9.27 14.03
CA ASP A 218 20.70 8.99 15.19
C ASP A 218 20.50 7.47 15.37
N LYS A 219 20.82 6.97 16.57
CA LYS A 219 20.81 5.53 16.86
C LYS A 219 19.41 4.93 16.76
N LEU A 220 18.39 5.62 17.24
CA LEU A 220 17.01 5.15 17.23
C LEU A 220 16.51 5.04 15.80
N TYR A 221 16.62 6.11 15.02
CA TYR A 221 16.13 6.14 13.64
C TYR A 221 16.91 5.20 12.72
N ASN A 222 18.23 5.07 12.90
CA ASN A 222 19.01 4.08 12.16
C ASN A 222 18.58 2.65 12.50
N SER A 223 18.31 2.35 13.78
CA SER A 223 17.79 1.03 14.19
C SER A 223 16.43 0.74 13.59
N LEU A 224 15.52 1.71 13.57
CA LEU A 224 14.21 1.58 12.93
C LEU A 224 14.35 1.37 11.42
N MET A 225 15.19 2.15 10.74
CA MET A 225 15.45 2.03 9.31
C MET A 225 16.01 0.66 8.93
N LYS A 226 16.83 0.04 9.80
CA LYS A 226 17.36 -1.31 9.60
C LYS A 226 16.27 -2.40 9.58
N LYS A 227 15.14 -2.16 10.25
CA LYS A 227 13.99 -3.10 10.29
C LYS A 227 13.06 -2.96 9.10
N ILE A 228 13.17 -1.88 8.32
CA ILE A 228 12.35 -1.70 7.13
C ILE A 228 12.92 -2.59 6.02
N GLU A 229 12.25 -3.71 5.74
CA GLU A 229 12.48 -4.47 4.51
C GLU A 229 11.55 -3.92 3.42
N THR A 230 12.14 -3.19 2.47
CA THR A 230 11.48 -2.93 1.19
C THR A 230 12.11 -3.90 0.20
N ASN A 231 11.37 -4.92 -0.23
CA ASN A 231 11.72 -5.62 -1.47
C ASN A 231 11.43 -4.64 -2.62
N PRO A 232 12.36 -4.41 -3.56
CA PRO A 232 12.05 -3.79 -4.83
C PRO A 232 11.06 -4.62 -5.64
#